data_AF-A0A348DFP5-F1
#
_entry.id   AF-A0A348DFP5-F1
#
_cell.length_a   1.000
_cell.length_b   1.000
_cell.length_c   1.000
_cell.angle_alpha   90.00
_cell.angle_beta   90.00
_cell.angle_gamma   90.00
#
_symmetry.space_group_name_H-M   'P 1'
#
loop_
_entity.id
_entity.type
_entity.pdbx_description
1 polymer ?
#
loop_
_entity_poly.entity_id
_entity_poly.type
_entity_poly.pdbx_seq_one_letter_code
_entity_poly.pdbx_strand_id
1 'polypeptide(L)' 'MAYHIENNFKISPDSQRLNTGSCPYREWTVKTPGVGNRGAWRIVVDTKTGQAYYSHDHYNSFIEIDLGGWK' A
#
# COMPACT_ATOMS: atom_id res chain seq x y z
N MET A 1 -3.39 13.75 -2.20
CA MET A 1 -2.37 13.86 -1.14
C MET A 1 -1.70 12.50 -1.04
N ALA A 2 -0.42 12.38 -1.38
CA ALA A 2 0.33 11.15 -1.17
C ALA A 2 0.84 11.18 0.27
N TYR A 3 0.46 10.19 1.07
CA TYR A 3 0.89 10.09 2.46
C TYR A 3 2.21 9.32 2.48
N HIS A 4 3.13 9.71 3.37
CA HIS A 4 4.35 8.96 3.61
C HIS A 4 3.98 7.69 4.39
N ILE A 5 4.21 6.52 3.80
CA ILE A 5 4.00 5.24 4.49
C ILE A 5 5.27 4.93 5.28
N GLU A 6 5.15 4.92 6.60
CA GLU A 6 6.20 4.40 7.47
C GLU A 6 6.21 2.87 7.39
N ASN A 7 7.12 2.31 6.58
CA ASN A 7 7.37 0.86 6.51
C ASN A 7 8.18 0.39 7.74
N ASN A 8 7.66 0.67 8.94
CA ASN A 8 8.34 0.43 10.21
C ASN A 8 7.59 -0.63 11.04
N PHE A 9 8.34 -1.60 11.57
CA PHE A 9 7.88 -2.76 12.36
C PHE A 9 7.08 -2.40 13.64
N LYS A 10 6.98 -1.11 13.98
CA LYS A 10 6.30 -0.63 15.21
C LYS A 10 4.78 -0.56 15.09
N ILE A 11 4.19 -0.76 13.91
CA ILE A 11 2.74 -0.59 13.71
C ILE A 11 1.95 -1.85 14.10
N SER A 12 2.50 -3.04 13.86
CA SER A 12 1.97 -4.32 14.35
C SER A 12 3.00 -5.42 14.13
N PRO A 13 3.32 -6.28 15.13
CA PRO A 13 4.30 -7.36 14.97
C PRO A 13 3.91 -8.40 13.91
N ASP A 14 2.61 -8.51 13.59
CA ASP A 14 2.06 -9.45 12.61
C ASP A 14 1.90 -8.85 11.21
N SER A 15 2.28 -7.58 11.00
CA SER A 15 2.10 -6.90 9.72
C SER A 15 3.15 -7.32 8.69
N GLN A 16 2.70 -7.57 7.46
CA GLN A 16 3.57 -7.85 6.32
C GLN A 16 4.33 -6.59 5.90
N ARG A 17 5.66 -6.70 5.76
CA ARG A 17 6.48 -5.61 5.22
C ARG A 17 6.54 -5.69 3.70
N LEU A 18 6.43 -4.54 3.05
CA LEU A 18 6.88 -4.41 1.67
C LEU A 18 8.41 -4.40 1.67
N ASN A 19 9.04 -5.45 1.13
CA ASN A 19 10.50 -5.59 1.11
C ASN A 19 11.14 -4.70 0.03
N THR A 20 10.99 -3.37 0.13
CA THR A 20 11.51 -2.44 -0.90
C THR A 20 12.64 -1.52 -0.41
N GLY A 21 13.31 -1.91 0.67
CA GLY A 21 14.65 -1.40 1.00
C GLY A 21 14.77 0.07 1.40
N SER A 22 13.66 0.80 1.64
CA SER A 22 13.57 2.27 1.87
C SER A 22 13.50 3.11 0.59
N CYS A 23 12.28 3.35 0.09
CA CYS A 23 12.00 4.13 -1.12
C CYS A 23 10.62 4.83 -1.03
N PRO A 24 10.40 6.02 -1.63
CA PRO A 24 9.15 6.73 -1.47
C PRO A 24 8.00 5.97 -2.11
N TYR A 25 7.05 5.56 -1.28
CA TYR A 25 5.77 5.06 -1.76
C TYR A 25 4.83 6.22 -2.07
N ARG A 26 3.97 6.02 -3.06
CA ARG A 26 2.72 6.77 -3.16
C ARG A 26 1.57 5.84 -2.82
N GLU A 27 0.57 6.39 -2.14
CA GLU A 27 -0.64 5.66 -1.80
C GLU A 27 -1.88 6.30 -2.41
N TRP A 28 -2.85 5.44 -2.71
CA TRP A 28 -4.17 5.84 -3.13
C TRP A 28 -5.21 5.10 -2.31
N THR A 29 -6.24 5.85 -1.93
CA THR A 29 -7.41 5.29 -1.25
C THR A 29 -8.28 4.59 -2.29
N VAL A 30 -8.57 3.31 -2.09
CA VAL A 30 -9.59 2.61 -2.86
C VAL A 30 -10.93 2.83 -2.16
N LYS A 31 -11.93 3.35 -2.89
CA LYS A 31 -13.26 3.59 -2.31
C LYS A 31 -13.89 2.26 -1.90
N THR A 32 -14.31 2.18 -0.65
CA THR A 32 -15.15 1.07 -0.17
C THR A 32 -16.62 1.49 -0.29
N PRO A 33 -17.45 0.77 -1.08
CA PRO A 33 -18.87 1.08 -1.20
C PRO A 33 -19.56 1.13 0.16
N GLY A 34 -20.44 2.12 0.37
CA GLY A 34 -21.18 2.30 1.63
C GLY A 34 -20.36 2.87 2.80
N VAL A 35 -19.07 3.12 2.63
CA VAL A 35 -18.22 3.71 3.66
C VAL A 35 -18.10 5.22 3.44
N GLY A 36 -18.52 6.01 4.44
CA GLY A 36 -18.50 7.48 4.38
C GLY A 36 -17.13 8.11 4.70
N ASN A 37 -16.15 7.32 5.11
CA ASN A 37 -14.76 7.75 5.33
C ASN A 37 -13.83 7.12 4.27
N ARG A 38 -12.50 7.27 4.44
CA ARG A 38 -11.51 6.73 3.48
C ARG A 38 -11.50 5.20 3.41
N GLY A 39 -12.09 4.48 4.36
CA GLY A 39 -11.99 3.02 4.46
C GLY A 39 -10.55 2.53 4.68
N ALA A 40 -10.38 1.20 4.66
CA ALA A 40 -9.10 0.54 4.91
C ALA A 40 -8.30 0.25 3.63
N TRP A 41 -8.94 0.28 2.46
CA TRP A 41 -8.35 -0.24 1.24
C TRP A 41 -7.36 0.74 0.60
N ARG A 42 -6.19 0.24 0.23
CA ARG A 42 -5.07 1.04 -0.28
C ARG A 42 -4.43 0.37 -1.50
N ILE A 43 -4.08 1.18 -2.49
CA ILE A 43 -3.06 0.83 -3.47
C ILE A 43 -1.79 1.57 -3.08
N VAL A 44 -0.68 0.85 -3.02
CA VAL A 44 0.64 1.36 -2.69
C VAL A 44 1.57 1.08 -3.87
N VAL A 45 2.23 2.12 -4.38
CA VAL A 45 3.20 1.98 -5.47
C VAL A 45 4.56 2.45 -4.99
N ASP A 46 5.55 1.58 -5.11
CA ASP A 46 6.96 1.98 -4.99
C ASP A 46 7.32 2.83 -6.21
N THR A 47 7.57 4.11 -5.99
CA THR A 47 7.86 5.03 -7.10
C THR A 47 9.25 4.85 -7.71
N LYS A 48 10.15 4.08 -7.08
CA LYS A 48 11.45 3.74 -7.65
C LYS A 48 11.38 2.50 -8.54
N THR A 49 10.71 1.44 -8.08
CA THR A 49 10.65 0.16 -8.81
C THR A 49 9.43 0.04 -9.72
N GLY A 50 8.37 0.80 -9.46
CA GLY A 50 7.08 0.66 -10.12
C GLY A 50 6.24 -0.52 -9.60
N GLN A 51 6.72 -1.28 -8.62
CA GLN A 51 5.95 -2.36 -8.02
C GLN A 51 4.72 -1.81 -7.31
N ALA A 52 3.59 -2.48 -7.51
CA ALA A 52 2.30 -2.08 -6.97
C ALA A 52 1.76 -3.16 -6.02
N TYR A 53 1.11 -2.71 -4.96
CA TYR A 53 0.58 -3.57 -3.91
C TYR A 53 -0.81 -3.10 -3.52
N TYR A 54 -1.68 -4.05 -3.19
CA TYR A 54 -2.99 -3.80 -2.61
C TYR A 54 -2.99 -4.21 -1.14
N SER A 55 -3.59 -3.38 -0.29
CA SER A 55 -3.90 -3.72 1.10
C SER A 55 -5.40 -3.52 1.33
N HIS A 56 -6.06 -4.50 1.93
CA HIS A 56 -7.48 -4.43 2.29
C HIS A 56 -7.71 -4.06 3.76
N ASP A 57 -6.64 -3.97 4.56
CA ASP A 57 -6.65 -3.92 6.01
C ASP A 57 -5.76 -2.80 6.55
N HIS A 58 -5.63 -1.72 5.79
CA HIS A 58 -4.93 -0.51 6.21
C HIS A 58 -3.45 -0.77 6.57
N TYR A 59 -2.70 -1.32 5.60
CA TYR A 59 -1.27 -1.62 5.64
C TYR A 59 -0.87 -2.80 6.53
N ASN A 60 -1.83 -3.57 7.08
CA ASN A 60 -1.48 -4.72 7.90
C ASN A 60 -1.01 -5.90 7.03
N SER A 61 -1.60 -6.12 5.86
CA SER A 61 -1.16 -7.11 4.87
C SER A 61 -1.19 -6.57 3.44
N PHE A 62 -0.42 -7.22 2.55
CA PHE A 62 -0.24 -6.80 1.16
C PHE A 62 -0.29 -7.96 0.17
N ILE A 63 -0.98 -7.72 -0.94
CA ILE A 63 -0.94 -8.57 -2.13
C ILE A 63 -0.21 -7.79 -3.23
N GLU A 64 0.83 -8.38 -3.82
CA GLU A 64 1.49 -7.80 -4.99
C GLU A 64 0.54 -7.82 -6.19
N ILE A 65 0.46 -6.70 -6.90
CA ILE A 65 -0.33 -6.55 -8.12
C ILE A 65 0.62 -6.82 -9.29
N ASP A 66 0.36 -7.89 -10.04
CA ASP A 66 1.00 -8.09 -11.34
C ASP A 66 0.41 -7.08 -12.35
N LEU A 67 1.22 -6.09 -12.72
CA LEU A 67 0.84 -5.08 -13.70
C LEU A 67 0.91 -5.59 -15.15
N GLY A 68 1.43 -6.79 -15.40
CA GLY A 68 1.44 -7.42 -16.73
C GLY A 68 2.13 -6.59 -17.81
N GLY A 69 3.04 -5.67 -17.44
CA GLY A 69 3.70 -4.76 -18.38
C GLY A 69 2.83 -3.61 -18.89
N TRP A 70 1.72 -3.27 -18.22
CA TRP A 70 0.98 -2.03 -18.49
C TRP A 70 1.93 -0.82 -18.45
N LYS A 71 2.02 -0.10 -19.57
CA LYS A 71 2.82 1.11 -19.74
C LYS A 71 1.96 2.25 -20.28
#